data_AF-A0A841LWB6-F1
#
_entry.id   AF-A0A841LWB6-F1
#
_cell.length_a   1.000
_cell.length_b   1.000
_cell.length_c   1.000
_cell.angle_alpha   90.00
_cell.angle_beta   90.00
_cell.angle_gamma   90.00
#
_symmetry.space_group_name_H-M   'P 1'
#
loop_
_entity.id
_entity.type
_entity.pdbx_description
1 polymer ?
#
loop_
_entity_poly.entity_id
_entity_poly.type
_entity_poly.pdbx_seq_one_letter_code
_entity_poly.pdbx_strand_id
1 'polypeptide(L)'
;MRDRPEHNRCKTKLYRCIAVDNGWPIVVREDLSEAKPERESRRRPLVSFAHVADLHIIDAASPSHSSFLRQYIGNINGAPLSNAARPQDTLTVHVLDAMVRRINAIGKGPISGRIFDFAISTGDNADSRGLHEFEAVIAVLNGEKTVSTPLVAAIRVCRTKHPCKAMPMMLSGIPCTSKPTSMTTFGKGLTAIRWFKALLMR
;
A
#
# COMPACT_ATOMS: atom_id res chain seq x y z
N MET A 1 -30.24 -9.41 0.66
CA MET A 1 -30.06 -9.88 2.05
C MET A 1 -29.30 -11.20 2.02
N ARG A 2 -28.03 -11.20 2.42
CA ARG A 2 -27.29 -12.40 2.81
C ARG A 2 -26.57 -12.04 4.10
N ASP A 3 -26.86 -12.77 5.17
CA ASP A 3 -26.13 -12.73 6.43
C ASP A 3 -24.63 -12.84 6.14
N ARG A 4 -23.87 -11.82 6.51
CA ARG A 4 -22.42 -11.93 6.61
C ARG A 4 -22.07 -12.15 8.08
N PRO A 5 -21.21 -13.13 8.40
CA PRO A 5 -20.88 -13.47 9.76
C PRO A 5 -20.22 -12.27 10.45
N GLU A 6 -20.73 -11.98 11.65
CA GLU A 6 -20.34 -10.92 12.56
C GLU A 6 -18.81 -10.86 12.76
N HIS A 7 -18.14 -9.97 12.02
CA HIS A 7 -16.71 -9.70 12.17
C HIS A 7 -16.43 -8.62 13.24
N ASN A 8 -17.27 -8.52 14.27
CA ASN A 8 -17.09 -7.56 15.36
C ASN A 8 -16.16 -8.10 16.45
N ARG A 9 -14.89 -8.35 16.11
CA ARG A 9 -13.84 -8.56 17.11
C ARG A 9 -13.07 -7.26 17.33
N CYS A 10 -13.61 -6.41 18.19
CA CYS A 10 -12.90 -5.23 18.62
C CYS A 10 -13.13 -5.01 20.12
N LYS A 11 -12.18 -5.51 20.92
CA LYS A 11 -12.21 -5.53 22.40
C LYS A 11 -11.14 -4.62 23.03
N THR A 12 -10.57 -3.67 22.30
CA THR A 12 -9.46 -2.85 22.78
C THR A 12 -9.91 -1.41 23.03
N LYS A 13 -9.77 -0.93 24.27
CA LYS A 13 -10.16 0.44 24.68
C LYS A 13 -9.31 1.56 24.06
N LEU A 14 -8.14 1.24 23.48
CA LEU A 14 -7.16 2.21 22.96
C LEU A 14 -7.36 2.60 21.49
N TYR A 15 -8.08 1.81 20.71
CA TYR A 15 -8.32 2.06 19.29
C TYR A 15 -9.82 2.04 19.00
N ARG A 16 -10.28 2.99 18.19
CA ARG A 16 -11.68 3.01 17.74
C ARG A 16 -11.90 1.93 16.70
N CYS A 17 -12.93 1.14 16.93
CA CYS A 17 -13.36 0.12 15.99
C CYS A 17 -13.96 0.79 14.75
N ILE A 18 -13.46 0.41 13.57
CA ILE A 18 -14.07 0.80 12.31
C ILE A 18 -15.21 -0.19 12.07
N ALA A 19 -16.43 0.32 11.98
CA ALA A 19 -17.58 -0.48 11.58
C ALA A 19 -17.65 -0.50 10.05
N VAL A 20 -18.07 -1.65 9.50
CA VAL A 20 -18.46 -1.71 8.10
C VAL A 20 -19.81 -1.02 7.97
N ASP A 21 -19.88 0.02 7.14
CA ASP A 21 -21.13 0.69 6.79
C ASP A 21 -21.36 0.59 5.27
N ASN A 22 -22.54 0.99 4.83
CA ASN A 22 -22.85 1.15 3.43
C ASN A 22 -21.95 2.24 2.83
N GLY A 23 -21.50 2.00 1.59
CA GLY A 23 -20.89 3.06 0.81
C GLY A 23 -21.88 4.22 0.61
N TRP A 24 -21.35 5.39 0.28
CA TRP A 24 -22.17 6.54 -0.04
C TRP A 24 -23.17 6.18 -1.15
N PRO A 25 -24.46 6.55 -1.01
CA PRO A 25 -25.45 6.23 -2.01
C PRO A 25 -25.09 6.91 -3.33
N ILE A 26 -25.27 6.18 -4.43
CA ILE A 26 -25.11 6.75 -5.76
C ILE A 26 -26.35 7.60 -6.03
N VAL A 27 -26.17 8.91 -6.15
CA VAL A 27 -27.24 9.87 -6.40
C VAL A 27 -27.18 10.32 -7.86
N VAL A 28 -28.34 10.43 -8.50
CA VAL A 28 -28.47 11.00 -9.84
C VAL A 28 -28.50 12.53 -9.71
N ARG A 29 -27.62 13.22 -10.45
CA ARG A 29 -27.52 14.68 -10.46
C ARG A 29 -28.35 15.27 -11.59
N GLU A 30 -29.68 15.27 -11.40
CA GLU A 30 -30.64 15.83 -12.39
C GLU A 30 -30.55 17.35 -12.52
N ASP A 31 -29.92 18.03 -11.57
CA ASP A 31 -29.55 19.44 -11.65
C ASP A 31 -28.47 19.73 -12.70
N LEU A 32 -27.67 18.72 -13.09
CA LEU A 32 -26.68 18.83 -14.16
C LEU A 32 -27.26 18.43 -15.52
N SER A 33 -28.14 17.41 -15.55
CA SER A 33 -28.80 16.92 -16.76
C SER A 33 -29.95 15.97 -16.42
N GLU A 34 -31.08 16.07 -17.13
CA GLU A 34 -32.24 15.19 -16.95
C GLU A 34 -31.90 13.72 -17.18
N ALA A 35 -32.28 12.85 -16.25
CA ALA A 35 -32.05 11.41 -16.40
C ALA A 35 -33.11 10.79 -17.31
N LYS A 36 -32.65 10.08 -18.35
CA LYS A 36 -33.55 9.32 -19.23
C LYS A 36 -34.25 8.18 -18.46
N PRO A 37 -35.51 7.83 -18.79
CA PRO A 37 -36.23 6.74 -18.16
C PRO A 37 -35.49 5.41 -18.32
N GLU A 38 -35.70 4.44 -17.42
CA GLU A 38 -35.12 3.09 -17.53
C GLU A 38 -33.58 3.03 -17.66
N ARG A 39 -32.85 4.10 -17.30
CA ARG A 39 -31.39 4.19 -17.51
C ARG A 39 -30.59 3.02 -16.93
N GLU A 40 -31.05 2.44 -15.83
CA GLU A 40 -30.43 1.28 -15.18
C GLU A 40 -30.47 0.03 -16.07
N SER A 41 -31.53 -0.16 -16.86
CA SER A 41 -31.70 -1.31 -17.77
C SER A 41 -31.03 -1.11 -19.13
N ARG A 42 -30.87 0.15 -19.56
CA ARG A 42 -30.35 0.50 -20.90
C ARG A 42 -28.86 0.81 -20.92
N ARG A 43 -28.21 0.99 -19.76
CA ARG A 43 -26.78 1.28 -19.71
C ARG A 43 -25.97 0.09 -20.22
N ARG A 44 -25.00 0.37 -21.08
CA ARG A 44 -24.01 -0.61 -21.52
C ARG A 44 -22.64 -0.20 -20.97
N PRO A 45 -21.96 -1.07 -20.20
CA PRO A 45 -20.66 -0.71 -19.64
C PRO A 45 -19.59 -0.71 -20.72
N LEU A 46 -18.92 0.43 -20.89
CA LEU A 46 -17.84 0.61 -21.86
C LEU A 46 -16.49 0.17 -21.29
N VAL A 47 -16.19 0.58 -20.05
CA VAL A 47 -14.95 0.27 -19.34
C VAL A 47 -15.24 0.09 -17.85
N SER A 48 -14.46 -0.74 -17.18
CA SER A 48 -14.43 -0.85 -15.72
C SER A 48 -12.99 -0.95 -15.26
N PHE A 49 -12.59 -0.18 -14.26
CA PHE A 49 -11.22 -0.20 -13.75
C PHE A 49 -11.20 0.02 -12.23
N ALA A 50 -10.11 -0.40 -11.59
CA ALA A 50 -9.80 -0.01 -10.23
C ALA A 50 -8.93 1.25 -10.24
N HIS A 51 -9.17 2.17 -9.32
CA HIS A 51 -8.35 3.37 -9.16
C HIS A 51 -7.73 3.35 -7.77
N VAL A 52 -6.40 3.44 -7.71
CA VAL A 52 -5.63 3.54 -6.48
C VAL A 52 -4.83 4.84 -6.49
N ALA A 53 -4.64 5.42 -5.32
CA ALA A 53 -3.92 6.67 -5.13
C ALA A 53 -3.41 6.71 -3.68
N ASP A 54 -2.43 7.57 -3.40
CA ASP A 54 -2.03 7.93 -2.03
C ASP A 54 -1.69 6.68 -1.19
N LEU A 55 -0.89 5.77 -1.76
CA LEU A 55 -0.52 4.53 -1.07
C LEU A 55 0.41 4.78 0.10
N HIS A 56 1.26 5.82 -0.01
CA HIS A 56 2.27 6.19 0.99
C HIS A 56 3.00 4.98 1.58
N ILE A 57 3.64 4.17 0.72
CA ILE A 57 4.52 3.12 1.19
C ILE A 57 5.74 3.77 1.85
N ILE A 58 5.94 3.39 3.10
CA ILE A 58 6.96 3.94 4.00
C ILE A 58 7.97 2.85 4.31
N ASP A 59 9.26 3.21 4.28
CA ASP A 59 10.27 2.43 4.97
C ASP A 59 10.58 3.00 6.35
N ALA A 60 9.99 2.39 7.38
CA ALA A 60 10.17 2.82 8.76
C ALA A 60 11.61 2.66 9.28
N ALA A 61 12.45 1.87 8.61
CA ALA A 61 13.86 1.72 8.95
C ALA A 61 14.77 2.72 8.21
N SER A 62 14.21 3.52 7.29
CA SER A 62 14.99 4.54 6.59
C SER A 62 15.43 5.66 7.55
N PRO A 63 16.70 6.08 7.52
CA PRO A 63 17.16 7.22 8.33
C PRO A 63 16.56 8.55 7.85
N SER A 64 15.99 8.61 6.64
CA SER A 64 15.24 9.78 6.17
C SER A 64 13.83 9.87 6.74
N HIS A 65 13.35 8.79 7.39
CA HIS A 65 11.98 8.75 7.88
C HIS A 65 11.80 9.68 9.09
N SER A 66 10.62 10.32 9.15
CA SER A 66 10.23 11.27 10.17
C SER A 66 10.38 10.73 11.61
N SER A 67 10.13 9.44 11.81
CA SER A 67 10.25 8.78 13.13
C SER A 67 11.68 8.77 13.65
N PHE A 68 12.65 8.61 12.75
CA PHE A 68 14.06 8.69 13.09
C PHE A 68 14.47 10.15 13.28
N LEU A 69 14.14 11.01 12.32
CA LEU A 69 14.50 12.43 12.32
C LEU A 69 13.97 13.18 13.55
N ARG A 70 12.78 12.85 14.04
CA ARG A 70 12.19 13.48 15.24
C ARG A 70 13.08 13.43 16.48
N GLN A 71 13.98 12.45 16.59
CA GLN A 71 14.92 12.34 17.71
C GLN A 71 15.99 13.44 17.70
N TYR A 72 16.26 14.02 16.53
CA TYR A 72 17.34 14.98 16.31
C TYR A 72 16.84 16.37 15.92
N ILE A 73 15.67 16.44 15.27
CA ILE A 73 15.05 17.68 14.82
C ILE A 73 13.59 17.73 15.24
N GLY A 74 13.18 18.83 15.89
CA GLY A 74 11.79 19.00 16.36
C GLY A 74 10.82 19.45 15.26
N ASN A 75 11.34 20.10 14.22
CA ASN A 75 10.58 20.61 13.09
C ASN A 75 11.36 20.49 11.77
N ILE A 76 10.63 20.44 10.66
CA ILE A 76 11.16 20.62 9.30
C ILE A 76 10.31 21.70 8.64
N ASN A 77 10.93 22.78 8.17
CA ASN A 77 10.24 23.88 7.47
C ASN A 77 9.03 24.45 8.23
N GLY A 78 9.13 24.57 9.56
CA GLY A 78 8.03 25.07 10.41
C GLY A 78 6.94 24.03 10.73
N ALA A 79 7.00 22.82 10.16
CA ALA A 79 6.10 21.73 10.50
C ALA A 79 6.68 20.87 11.63
N PRO A 80 5.94 20.68 12.75
CA PRO A 80 6.42 19.86 13.86
C PRO A 80 6.43 18.38 13.48
N LEU A 81 7.54 17.70 13.76
CA LEU A 81 7.68 16.26 13.51
C LEU A 81 6.90 15.40 14.52
N SER A 82 6.30 16.01 15.54
CA SER A 82 5.47 15.33 16.54
C SER A 82 4.30 14.55 15.96
N ASN A 83 3.77 14.98 14.80
CA ASN A 83 2.62 14.36 14.14
C ASN A 83 3.02 13.55 12.91
N ALA A 84 4.32 13.49 12.61
CA ALA A 84 4.85 12.90 11.38
C ALA A 84 5.15 11.40 11.51
N ALA A 85 5.04 10.83 12.72
CA ALA A 85 5.26 9.42 13.00
C ALA A 85 4.00 8.80 13.61
N ARG A 86 3.52 7.70 13.01
CA ARG A 86 2.34 6.98 13.47
C ARG A 86 2.68 5.52 13.72
N PRO A 87 2.09 4.86 14.73
CA PRO A 87 2.38 3.45 15.02
C PRO A 87 2.16 2.52 13.82
N GLN A 88 1.20 2.86 12.94
CA GLN A 88 0.85 2.09 11.75
C GLN A 88 1.80 2.25 10.56
N ASP A 89 2.79 3.14 10.59
CA ASP A 89 3.68 3.39 9.45
C ASP A 89 4.46 2.12 9.03
N THR A 90 4.73 1.23 9.99
CA THR A 90 5.35 -0.09 9.77
C THR A 90 4.45 -1.10 9.04
N LEU A 91 3.16 -0.79 8.86
CA LEU A 91 2.16 -1.69 8.29
C LEU A 91 1.75 -1.32 6.86
N THR A 92 2.28 -0.25 6.28
CA THR A 92 1.89 0.27 4.94
C THR A 92 1.94 -0.80 3.85
N VAL A 93 3.00 -1.63 3.81
CA VAL A 93 3.11 -2.78 2.91
C VAL A 93 2.00 -3.83 3.12
N HIS A 94 1.63 -4.11 4.37
CA HIS A 94 0.58 -5.06 4.70
C HIS A 94 -0.80 -4.52 4.30
N VAL A 95 -1.01 -3.21 4.47
CA VAL A 95 -2.23 -2.52 4.02
C VAL A 95 -2.35 -2.58 2.51
N LEU A 96 -1.25 -2.36 1.77
CA LEU A 96 -1.25 -2.47 0.31
C LEU A 96 -1.55 -3.90 -0.16
N ASP A 97 -0.94 -4.94 0.45
CA ASP A 97 -1.27 -6.34 0.14
C ASP A 97 -2.76 -6.64 0.42
N ALA A 98 -3.28 -6.21 1.57
CA ALA A 98 -4.70 -6.37 1.90
C ALA A 98 -5.61 -5.65 0.90
N MET A 99 -5.22 -4.45 0.44
CA MET A 99 -5.94 -3.69 -0.57
C MET A 99 -5.95 -4.41 -1.92
N VAL A 100 -4.81 -4.94 -2.37
CA VAL A 100 -4.71 -5.71 -3.62
C VAL A 100 -5.60 -6.96 -3.54
N ARG A 101 -5.56 -7.71 -2.44
CA ARG A 101 -6.45 -8.86 -2.21
C ARG A 101 -7.92 -8.44 -2.24
N ARG A 102 -8.26 -7.28 -1.66
CA ARG A 102 -9.63 -6.76 -1.66
C ARG A 102 -10.11 -6.39 -3.06
N ILE A 103 -9.28 -5.71 -3.85
CA ILE A 103 -9.58 -5.37 -5.26
C ILE A 103 -9.82 -6.66 -6.06
N ASN A 104 -8.95 -7.66 -5.91
CA ASN A 104 -9.09 -8.96 -6.56
C ASN A 104 -10.38 -9.70 -6.14
N ALA A 105 -10.78 -9.60 -4.86
CA ALA A 105 -12.02 -10.20 -4.36
C ALA A 105 -13.29 -9.48 -4.86
N ILE A 106 -13.22 -8.18 -5.16
CA ILE A 106 -14.32 -7.43 -5.79
C ILE A 106 -14.46 -7.86 -7.25
N GLY A 107 -13.36 -7.80 -8.02
CA GLY A 107 -13.24 -8.35 -9.38
C GLY A 107 -14.09 -7.70 -10.49
N LYS A 108 -15.16 -6.97 -10.14
CA LYS A 108 -16.10 -6.36 -11.08
C LYS A 108 -16.64 -5.03 -10.58
N GLY A 109 -17.03 -4.17 -11.51
CA GLY A 109 -17.68 -2.89 -11.25
C GLY A 109 -18.99 -3.06 -10.47
N PRO A 110 -19.22 -2.31 -9.38
CA PRO A 110 -20.39 -2.50 -8.50
C PRO A 110 -21.71 -2.17 -9.18
N ILE A 111 -21.68 -1.29 -10.19
CA ILE A 111 -22.85 -0.80 -10.92
C ILE A 111 -23.11 -1.64 -12.18
N SER A 112 -22.06 -1.85 -12.97
CA SER A 112 -22.16 -2.51 -14.28
C SER A 112 -22.04 -4.03 -14.23
N GLY A 113 -21.46 -4.59 -13.17
CA GLY A 113 -21.09 -6.01 -13.11
C GLY A 113 -19.97 -6.42 -14.09
N ARG A 114 -19.45 -5.49 -14.89
CA ARG A 114 -18.34 -5.72 -15.83
C ARG A 114 -17.07 -6.03 -15.04
N ILE A 115 -16.30 -7.03 -15.46
CA ILE A 115 -14.98 -7.31 -14.89
C ILE A 115 -14.05 -6.11 -15.08
N PHE A 116 -13.11 -5.91 -14.16
CA PHE A 116 -12.12 -4.85 -14.34
C PHE A 116 -11.22 -5.13 -15.55
N ASP A 117 -11.10 -4.15 -16.43
CA ASP A 117 -10.26 -4.17 -17.63
C ASP A 117 -8.80 -3.82 -17.27
N PHE A 118 -8.58 -2.90 -16.33
CA PHE A 118 -7.26 -2.49 -15.84
C PHE A 118 -7.34 -1.82 -14.46
N ALA A 119 -6.19 -1.39 -13.93
CA ALA A 119 -6.11 -0.52 -12.76
C ALA A 119 -5.28 0.73 -13.09
N ILE A 120 -5.66 1.88 -12.53
CA ILE A 120 -4.93 3.14 -12.63
C ILE A 120 -4.36 3.49 -11.26
N SER A 121 -3.11 3.93 -11.23
CA SER A 121 -2.51 4.60 -10.08
C SER A 121 -2.30 6.09 -10.42
N THR A 122 -2.82 7.01 -9.61
CA THR A 122 -2.67 8.46 -9.85
C THR A 122 -1.52 9.11 -9.08
N GLY A 123 -0.73 8.34 -8.34
CA GLY A 123 0.49 8.84 -7.69
C GLY A 123 0.45 8.80 -6.18
N ASP A 124 1.46 9.44 -5.59
CA ASP A 124 1.76 9.46 -4.15
C ASP A 124 1.90 8.06 -3.53
N ASN A 125 2.65 7.21 -4.23
CA ASN A 125 2.79 5.80 -3.87
C ASN A 125 3.91 5.54 -2.84
N ALA A 126 4.98 6.33 -2.87
CA ALA A 126 6.15 6.19 -2.00
C ALA A 126 6.31 7.48 -1.18
N ASP A 127 6.49 7.35 0.12
CA ASP A 127 6.38 8.47 1.06
C ASP A 127 7.58 9.42 1.02
N SER A 128 8.80 8.87 1.13
CA SER A 128 10.04 9.65 1.13
C SER A 128 10.64 9.81 -0.27
N ARG A 129 9.89 9.44 -1.32
CA ARG A 129 10.38 9.37 -2.72
C ARG A 129 11.61 8.47 -2.87
N GLY A 130 11.77 7.50 -1.98
CA GLY A 130 12.90 6.57 -1.98
C GLY A 130 12.70 5.47 -3.03
N LEU A 131 13.77 5.10 -3.74
CA LEU A 131 13.74 3.98 -4.69
C LEU A 131 13.27 2.68 -4.01
N HIS A 132 13.74 2.43 -2.78
CA HIS A 132 13.39 1.25 -1.99
C HIS A 132 11.89 1.16 -1.66
N GLU A 133 11.23 2.29 -1.39
CA GLU A 133 9.77 2.36 -1.18
C GLU A 133 9.03 2.12 -2.49
N PHE A 134 9.49 2.75 -3.58
CA PHE A 134 8.87 2.58 -4.90
C PHE A 134 8.99 1.13 -5.41
N GLU A 135 10.15 0.49 -5.23
CA GLU A 135 10.33 -0.94 -5.55
C GLU A 135 9.38 -1.81 -4.72
N ALA A 136 9.16 -1.48 -3.44
CA ALA A 136 8.19 -2.20 -2.62
C ALA A 136 6.75 -2.03 -3.12
N VAL A 137 6.35 -0.83 -3.58
CA VAL A 137 5.05 -0.60 -4.24
C VAL A 137 4.91 -1.54 -5.45
N ILE A 138 5.87 -1.50 -6.37
CA ILE A 138 5.82 -2.29 -7.61
C ILE A 138 5.80 -3.79 -7.29
N ALA A 139 6.62 -4.25 -6.34
CA ALA A 139 6.65 -5.64 -5.89
C ALA A 139 5.27 -6.09 -5.41
N VAL A 140 4.61 -5.35 -4.51
CA VAL A 140 3.29 -5.75 -4.00
C VAL A 140 2.23 -5.74 -5.10
N LEU A 141 2.23 -4.72 -5.97
CA LEU A 141 1.26 -4.63 -7.09
C LEU A 141 1.44 -5.78 -8.11
N ASN A 142 2.68 -6.21 -8.32
CA ASN A 142 3.04 -7.39 -9.14
C ASN A 142 2.79 -8.73 -8.42
N GLY A 143 2.36 -8.72 -7.16
CA GLY A 143 2.17 -9.94 -6.36
C GLY A 143 3.47 -10.60 -5.91
N GLU A 144 4.57 -9.86 -5.92
CA GLU A 144 5.87 -10.31 -5.44
C GLU A 144 5.96 -10.16 -3.92
N LYS A 145 6.93 -10.87 -3.34
CA LYS A 145 7.23 -10.75 -1.91
C LYS A 145 8.07 -9.51 -1.67
N THR A 146 7.67 -8.72 -0.69
CA THR A 146 8.48 -7.64 -0.15
C THR A 146 8.50 -7.68 1.37
N VAL A 147 9.33 -6.82 1.97
CA VAL A 147 9.45 -6.65 3.41
C VAL A 147 8.90 -5.29 3.81
N SER A 148 8.51 -5.12 5.07
CA SER A 148 8.07 -3.83 5.60
C SER A 148 9.21 -2.81 5.79
N THR A 149 10.47 -3.21 5.55
CA THR A 149 11.68 -2.37 5.66
C THR A 149 12.59 -2.58 4.43
N PRO A 150 12.18 -2.11 3.24
CA PRO A 150 12.83 -2.47 1.98
C PRO A 150 14.32 -2.04 1.88
N LEU A 151 14.73 -0.92 2.47
CA LEU A 151 16.12 -0.46 2.53
C LEU A 151 17.02 -1.46 3.25
N VAL A 152 16.56 -2.01 4.38
CA VAL A 152 17.31 -3.02 5.15
C VAL A 152 17.49 -4.30 4.32
N ALA A 153 16.48 -4.70 3.56
CA ALA A 153 16.59 -5.83 2.63
C ALA A 153 17.57 -5.53 1.49
N ALA A 154 17.51 -4.34 0.89
CA ALA A 154 18.42 -3.93 -0.18
C ALA A 154 19.89 -3.93 0.27
N ILE A 155 20.19 -3.36 1.45
CA ILE A 155 21.55 -3.36 2.04
C ILE A 155 22.04 -4.80 2.28
N ARG A 156 21.16 -5.69 2.76
CA ARG A 156 21.51 -7.10 3.00
C ARG A 156 21.81 -7.84 1.70
N VAL A 157 21.06 -7.58 0.63
CA VAL A 157 21.30 -8.17 -0.70
C VAL A 157 22.64 -7.69 -1.28
N CYS A 158 22.95 -6.39 -1.20
CA CYS A 158 24.24 -5.85 -1.67
C CYS A 158 25.44 -6.50 -0.99
N ARG A 159 25.39 -6.77 0.31
CA ARG A 159 26.47 -7.46 1.04
C ARG A 159 26.70 -8.92 0.61
N THR A 160 25.71 -9.56 -0.03
CA THR A 160 25.80 -10.98 -0.41
C THR A 160 26.23 -11.24 -1.85
N LYS A 161 26.06 -10.27 -2.76
CA LYS A 161 26.30 -10.49 -4.20
C LYS A 161 27.63 -9.96 -4.73
N HIS A 162 28.31 -9.04 -4.03
CA HIS A 162 29.64 -8.57 -4.41
C HIS A 162 30.50 -8.27 -3.17
N PRO A 163 31.82 -8.53 -3.17
CA PRO A 163 32.73 -7.93 -2.21
C PRO A 163 32.82 -6.43 -2.53
N CYS A 164 31.91 -5.62 -1.96
CA CYS A 164 32.00 -4.17 -2.07
C CYS A 164 33.29 -3.70 -1.42
N LYS A 165 34.26 -3.29 -2.24
CA LYS A 165 35.29 -2.32 -1.83
C LYS A 165 34.55 -1.14 -1.20
N ALA A 166 34.90 -0.84 0.04
CA ALA A 166 34.21 0.05 0.93
C ALA A 166 33.95 1.44 0.30
N MET A 167 32.70 1.89 0.32
CA MET A 167 32.40 3.30 0.51
C MET A 167 32.38 3.55 2.03
N PRO A 168 33.02 4.62 2.53
CA PRO A 168 33.01 4.90 3.96
C PRO A 168 31.66 5.54 4.30
N MET A 169 30.75 4.77 4.86
CA MET A 169 29.64 5.33 5.63
C MET A 169 29.76 4.85 7.08
N MET A 170 29.88 5.84 7.97
CA MET A 170 30.03 5.73 9.42
C MET A 170 28.88 4.95 10.08
N LEU A 171 28.95 3.62 10.05
CA LEU A 171 28.26 2.73 10.99
C LEU A 171 29.15 1.49 11.20
N SER A 172 30.34 1.72 11.74
CA SER A 172 31.23 0.66 12.23
C SER A 172 30.75 0.21 13.60
N GLY A 173 30.32 -1.06 13.74
CA GLY A 173 30.18 -1.62 15.09
C GLY A 173 29.36 -2.88 15.31
N ILE A 174 28.64 -3.42 14.32
CA ILE A 174 27.85 -4.65 14.56
C ILE A 174 28.46 -5.82 13.77
N PRO A 175 29.22 -6.74 14.42
CA PRO A 175 29.69 -7.94 13.75
C PRO A 175 28.50 -8.84 13.38
N CYS A 176 28.47 -9.29 12.12
CA CYS A 176 27.52 -10.30 11.63
C CYS A 176 27.75 -11.62 12.37
N THR A 177 27.15 -11.79 13.53
CA THR A 177 27.04 -13.07 14.23
C THR A 177 25.57 -13.32 14.59
N SER A 178 24.77 -13.60 13.58
CA SER A 178 23.57 -14.42 13.79
C SER A 178 23.20 -15.09 12.48
N LYS A 179 23.06 -16.42 12.56
CA LYS A 179 22.16 -17.20 11.69
C LYS A 179 20.89 -16.40 11.46
N PRO A 180 20.26 -16.47 10.27
CA PRO A 180 19.11 -15.65 9.94
C PRO A 180 18.04 -15.82 11.02
N THR A 181 17.94 -14.85 11.93
CA THR A 181 16.74 -14.64 12.72
C THR A 181 15.64 -14.51 11.70
N SER A 182 14.62 -15.36 11.81
CA SER A 182 13.53 -15.47 10.85
C SER A 182 13.00 -14.08 10.51
N MET A 183 13.43 -13.51 9.38
CA MET A 183 12.69 -12.46 8.73
C MET A 183 11.35 -13.08 8.44
N THR A 184 10.30 -12.46 8.93
CA THR A 184 8.90 -12.79 8.64
C THR A 184 8.69 -12.61 7.13
N THR A 185 9.14 -13.60 6.38
CA THR A 185 8.87 -13.78 4.96
C THR A 185 7.45 -14.29 4.91
N PHE A 186 6.51 -13.35 4.85
CA PHE A 186 5.09 -13.70 4.87
C PHE A 186 4.67 -14.34 3.55
N GLY A 187 3.92 -15.44 3.70
CA GLY A 187 2.95 -15.96 2.74
C GLY A 187 3.49 -16.59 1.46
N LYS A 188 3.14 -17.86 1.23
CA LYS A 188 2.94 -18.35 -0.14
C LYS A 188 1.64 -17.72 -0.65
N GLY A 189 1.68 -16.96 -1.75
CA GLY A 189 0.48 -16.46 -2.44
C GLY A 189 0.14 -14.98 -2.22
N LEU A 190 1.06 -14.05 -2.51
CA LEU A 190 0.64 -12.70 -2.86
C LEU A 190 0.00 -12.76 -4.25
N THR A 191 -1.28 -12.44 -4.32
CA THR A 191 -1.98 -12.35 -5.61
C THR A 191 -1.73 -10.96 -6.15
N ALA A 192 -1.02 -10.83 -7.26
CA ALA A 192 -0.93 -9.58 -8.02
C ALA A 192 -2.34 -9.02 -8.26
N ILE A 193 -2.48 -7.73 -8.55
CA ILE A 193 -3.73 -7.29 -9.20
C ILE A 193 -3.83 -8.14 -10.48
N ARG A 194 -4.87 -8.99 -10.56
CA ARG A 194 -4.93 -10.14 -11.48
C ARG A 194 -4.80 -9.77 -12.98
N TRP A 195 -4.93 -8.48 -13.28
CA TRP A 195 -4.91 -7.86 -14.60
C TRP A 195 -3.88 -6.73 -14.72
N PHE A 196 -3.03 -6.53 -13.69
CA PHE A 196 -1.97 -5.54 -13.69
C PHE A 196 -0.71 -6.15 -14.28
N LYS A 197 -0.38 -5.76 -15.51
CA LYS A 197 1.00 -5.73 -15.97
C LYS A 197 1.47 -4.30 -15.80
N ALA A 198 2.47 -4.08 -14.93
CA ALA A 198 3.17 -2.80 -14.90
C ALA A 198 3.71 -2.53 -16.31
N LEU A 199 3.06 -1.62 -17.05
CA LEU A 199 3.58 -1.10 -18.30
C LEU A 199 4.61 -0.03 -17.93
N LEU A 200 5.75 -0.47 -17.38
CA LEU A 200 6.94 0.36 -17.35
C LEU A 200 7.37 0.51 -18.81
N MET A 201 6.97 1.62 -19.44
CA MET A 201 7.58 2.04 -20.69
C MET A 201 9.09 2.12 -20.42
N ARG A 202 9.84 1.21 -21.04
CA ARG A 202 11.30 1.25 -21.09
C ARG A 202 11.75 2.41 -21.94
#